data_AF-A0A7X7G1N8-F1
#
_entry.id   AF-A0A7X7G1N8-F1
#
_cell.length_a   1.000
_cell.length_b   1.000
_cell.length_c   1.000
_cell.angle_alpha   90.00
_cell.angle_beta   90.00
_cell.angle_gamma   90.00
#
_symmetry.space_group_name_H-M   'P 1'
#
loop_
_entity.id
_entity.type
_entity.pdbx_description
1 polymer ?
#
loop_
_entity_poly.entity_id
_entity_poly.type
_entity_poly.pdbx_seq_one_letter_code
_entity_poly.pdbx_strand_id
1 'polypeptide(L)'
;GAGAWYVLAADQSTAIAWQLPWGMPGAQPASGDYDGDGRSDFAVFDSGAGAWYVLAADQSTAIAWQLPWGMPGGQPVSGDYDGDGRSDFAVFESNTASWFILSADQAAVIAWQLPWGMPGAWLNERAAQPTQSSSTPSF
;
A
#
# COMPACT_ATOMS: atom_id res chain seq x y z
N GLY A 1 4.60 8.61 20.64
CA GLY A 1 3.13 8.59 20.62
C GLY A 1 2.68 8.08 19.29
N ALA A 2 1.52 7.41 19.20
CA ALA A 2 0.95 6.96 17.92
C ALA A 2 0.88 8.10 16.89
N GLY A 3 0.88 7.75 15.60
CA GLY A 3 0.54 8.71 14.54
C GLY A 3 -0.90 9.19 14.71
N ALA A 4 -1.19 10.42 14.28
CA ALA A 4 -2.54 10.97 14.31
C ALA A 4 -3.07 11.10 12.88
N TRP A 5 -4.24 10.52 12.61
CA TRP A 5 -4.90 10.59 11.32
C TRP A 5 -5.91 11.74 11.27
N TYR A 6 -5.92 12.44 10.13
CA TYR A 6 -6.88 13.48 9.78
C TYR A 6 -7.43 13.13 8.40
N VAL A 7 -8.71 12.75 8.34
CA VAL A 7 -9.36 12.31 7.10
C VAL A 7 -10.67 13.07 6.95
N LEU A 8 -10.87 13.64 5.77
CA LEU A 8 -12.10 14.32 5.39
C LEU A 8 -12.78 13.51 4.28
N ALA A 9 -14.11 13.57 4.23
CA ALA A 9 -14.86 13.12 3.07
C ALA A 9 -14.38 13.87 1.81
N ALA A 10 -14.59 13.27 0.63
CA ALA A 10 -14.11 13.83 -0.63
C ALA A 10 -14.65 15.24 -0.89
N ASP A 11 -15.85 15.54 -0.41
CA ASP A 11 -16.49 16.87 -0.49
C ASP A 11 -16.02 17.85 0.61
N GLN A 12 -15.12 17.40 1.50
CA GLN A 12 -14.59 18.13 2.65
C GLN A 12 -15.64 18.62 3.65
N SER A 13 -16.90 18.18 3.54
CA SER A 13 -18.00 18.65 4.38
C SER A 13 -17.97 18.01 5.77
N THR A 14 -17.36 16.83 5.86
CA THR A 14 -17.41 15.96 7.03
C THR A 14 -16.03 15.44 7.34
N ALA A 15 -15.61 15.53 8.61
CA ALA A 15 -14.44 14.82 9.09
C ALA A 15 -14.79 13.33 9.30
N ILE A 16 -14.07 12.45 8.61
CA ILE A 16 -14.15 10.99 8.79
C ILE A 16 -13.28 10.58 9.99
N ALA A 17 -12.14 11.24 10.18
CA ALA A 17 -11.32 11.13 11.37
C ALA A 17 -10.68 12.48 11.72
N TRP A 18 -10.66 12.79 13.02
CA TRP A 18 -10.00 13.97 13.55
C TRP A 18 -9.13 13.55 14.73
N GLN A 19 -7.81 13.71 14.61
CA GLN A 19 -6.84 13.31 15.64
C GLN A 19 -6.97 11.84 16.07
N LEU A 20 -7.34 10.93 15.16
CA LEU A 20 -7.47 9.51 15.50
C LEU A 20 -6.08 8.93 15.79
N PRO A 21 -5.79 8.47 17.03
CA PRO A 21 -4.48 7.94 17.40
C PRO A 21 -4.38 6.48 16.93
N TRP A 22 -4.08 6.30 15.65
CA TRP A 22 -3.94 4.98 15.03
C TRP A 22 -2.60 4.81 14.33
N GLY A 23 -2.03 3.61 14.45
CA GLY A 23 -0.68 3.28 14.02
C GLY A 23 0.39 3.62 15.07
N MET A 24 1.65 3.67 14.63
CA MET A 24 2.83 3.81 15.49
C MET A 24 3.89 4.70 14.83
N PRO A 25 4.79 5.35 15.62
CA PRO A 25 5.89 6.14 15.07
C PRO A 25 6.69 5.35 14.03
N GLY A 26 6.91 5.95 12.86
CA GLY A 26 7.71 5.34 11.79
C GLY A 26 6.96 4.31 10.94
N ALA A 27 5.73 3.95 11.27
CA ALA A 27 4.89 3.16 10.37
C ALA A 27 4.51 3.99 9.13
N GLN A 28 4.50 3.34 7.98
CA GLN A 28 4.20 3.96 6.70
C GLN A 28 2.70 3.87 6.43
N PRO A 29 2.02 4.97 6.04
CA PRO A 29 0.61 4.92 5.69
C PRO A 29 0.41 4.13 4.40
N ALA A 30 -0.70 3.40 4.31
CA ALA A 30 -1.02 2.52 3.20
C ALA A 30 -2.53 2.48 2.93
N SER A 31 -3.19 3.64 2.89
CA SER A 31 -4.65 3.73 2.71
C SER A 31 -5.14 2.99 1.47
N GLY A 32 -6.26 2.31 1.60
CA GLY A 32 -6.93 1.51 0.56
C GLY A 32 -8.27 1.01 1.10
N ASP A 33 -9.15 0.52 0.23
CA ASP A 33 -10.43 -0.11 0.62
C ASP A 33 -10.18 -1.61 0.84
N TYR A 34 -9.93 -2.02 2.08
CA TYR A 34 -9.51 -3.39 2.40
C TYR A 34 -10.70 -4.30 2.74
N ASP A 35 -11.86 -3.77 3.10
CA ASP A 35 -13.07 -4.55 3.37
C ASP A 35 -14.07 -4.59 2.20
N GLY A 36 -13.89 -3.73 1.20
CA GLY A 36 -14.70 -3.65 -0.02
C GLY A 36 -16.00 -2.85 0.14
N ASP A 37 -16.07 -1.95 1.12
CA ASP A 37 -17.24 -1.09 1.34
C ASP A 37 -17.28 0.16 0.44
N GLY A 38 -16.25 0.36 -0.38
CA GLY A 38 -16.08 1.49 -1.28
C GLY A 38 -15.38 2.70 -0.64
N ARG A 39 -14.87 2.58 0.59
CA ARG A 39 -14.17 3.64 1.32
C ARG A 39 -12.76 3.21 1.66
N SER A 40 -11.84 4.18 1.72
CA SER A 40 -10.48 3.88 2.19
C SER A 40 -10.44 3.73 3.72
N ASP A 41 -9.76 2.69 4.16
CA ASP A 41 -9.51 2.32 5.55
C ASP A 41 -8.22 2.91 6.12
N PHE A 42 -8.12 2.89 7.44
CA PHE A 42 -6.94 3.31 8.19
C PHE A 42 -5.90 2.20 8.22
N ALA A 43 -5.00 2.22 7.25
CA ALA A 43 -3.96 1.23 7.07
C ALA A 43 -2.55 1.80 7.30
N VAL A 44 -1.73 1.06 8.07
CA VAL A 44 -0.30 1.30 8.21
C VAL A 44 0.50 0.01 8.07
N PHE A 45 1.73 0.15 7.57
CA PHE A 45 2.74 -0.88 7.56
C PHE A 45 3.89 -0.52 8.50
N ASP A 46 4.17 -1.38 9.47
CA ASP A 46 5.39 -1.31 10.28
C ASP A 46 6.54 -1.93 9.48
N SER A 47 7.31 -1.10 8.79
CA SER A 47 8.47 -1.56 8.01
C SER A 47 9.57 -2.18 8.89
N GLY A 48 9.66 -1.85 10.18
CA GLY A 48 10.64 -2.49 11.06
C GLY A 48 10.26 -3.94 11.37
N ALA A 49 8.97 -4.20 11.57
CA ALA A 49 8.46 -5.54 11.87
C ALA A 49 8.06 -6.36 10.63
N GLY A 50 7.80 -5.70 9.49
CA GLY A 50 7.21 -6.34 8.32
C GLY A 50 5.74 -6.73 8.55
N ALA A 51 4.96 -5.86 9.21
CA ALA A 51 3.61 -6.19 9.65
C ALA A 51 2.58 -5.10 9.32
N TRP A 52 1.36 -5.54 9.00
CA TRP A 52 0.23 -4.67 8.66
C TRP A 52 -0.74 -4.49 9.82
N TYR A 53 -1.30 -3.28 9.91
CA TYR A 53 -2.40 -2.94 10.81
C TYR A 53 -3.43 -2.14 10.03
N VAL A 54 -4.64 -2.67 9.93
CA VAL A 54 -5.74 -2.06 9.16
C VAL A 54 -7.00 -2.03 10.02
N LEU A 55 -7.56 -0.83 10.14
CA LEU A 55 -8.82 -0.57 10.82
C LEU A 55 -9.80 -0.01 9.81
N ALA A 56 -11.00 -0.59 9.76
CA ALA A 56 -12.07 -0.16 8.90
C ALA A 56 -12.38 1.34 9.07
N ALA A 57 -12.83 2.00 8.02
CA ALA A 57 -13.11 3.43 8.01
C ALA A 57 -14.18 3.87 9.04
N ASP A 58 -15.02 2.95 9.50
CA ASP A 58 -16.01 3.16 10.56
C ASP A 58 -15.44 3.00 11.99
N GLN A 59 -14.15 2.63 12.09
CA GLN A 59 -13.40 2.40 13.33
C GLN A 59 -13.96 1.28 14.22
N SER A 60 -14.81 0.41 13.68
CA SER A 60 -15.46 -0.68 14.43
C SER A 60 -14.70 -2.00 14.35
N THR A 61 -13.98 -2.21 13.25
CA THR A 61 -13.42 -3.52 12.89
C THR A 61 -11.93 -3.42 12.54
N ALA A 62 -11.11 -4.24 13.20
CA ALA A 62 -9.74 -4.46 12.77
C ALA A 62 -9.73 -5.49 11.64
N ILE A 63 -9.49 -5.04 10.42
CA ILE A 63 -9.38 -5.88 9.22
C ILE A 63 -8.08 -6.71 9.29
N ALA A 64 -7.01 -6.09 9.77
CA ALA A 64 -5.74 -6.76 10.03
C ALA A 64 -5.10 -6.23 11.31
N TRP A 65 -4.55 -7.15 12.12
CA TRP A 65 -3.81 -6.80 13.33
C TRP A 65 -2.54 -7.61 13.41
N GLN A 66 -1.39 -6.94 13.30
CA GLN A 66 -0.07 -7.59 13.28
C GLN A 66 0.04 -8.66 12.19
N LEU A 67 -0.61 -8.47 11.04
CA LEU A 67 -0.57 -9.43 9.94
C LEU A 67 0.86 -9.45 9.36
N PRO A 68 1.61 -10.56 9.50
CA PRO A 68 3.02 -10.61 9.12
C PRO A 68 3.14 -10.90 7.62
N TRP A 69 2.94 -9.87 6.80
CA TRP A 69 3.01 -9.97 5.35
C TRP A 69 3.90 -8.91 4.71
N GLY A 70 4.73 -9.34 3.76
CA GLY A 70 5.78 -8.53 3.14
C GLY A 70 7.14 -8.83 3.74
N MET A 71 7.93 -7.78 3.96
CA MET A 71 9.31 -7.91 4.45
C MET A 71 9.71 -6.71 5.32
N PRO A 72 10.52 -6.92 6.38
CA PRO A 72 11.20 -5.83 7.07
C PRO A 72 12.01 -4.95 6.10
N GLY A 73 11.88 -3.64 6.22
CA GLY A 73 12.48 -2.65 5.33
C GLY A 73 11.73 -2.41 4.01
N GLY A 74 10.64 -3.16 3.77
CA GLY A 74 9.79 -2.96 2.60
C GLY A 74 8.94 -1.68 2.68
N GLN A 75 8.33 -1.34 1.55
CA GLN A 75 7.47 -0.16 1.39
C GLN A 75 6.06 -0.61 0.99
N PRO A 76 5.00 -0.16 1.67
CA PRO A 76 3.65 -0.56 1.31
C PRO A 76 3.21 0.09 -0.01
N VAL A 77 2.48 -0.67 -0.83
CA VAL A 77 1.96 -0.26 -2.14
C VAL A 77 0.52 -0.74 -2.30
N SER A 78 -0.42 -0.10 -1.61
CA SER A 78 -1.83 -0.46 -1.68
C SER A 78 -2.38 -0.41 -3.11
N GLY A 79 -3.24 -1.37 -3.46
CA GLY A 79 -3.88 -1.49 -4.76
C GLY A 79 -4.65 -2.80 -4.87
N ASP A 80 -5.59 -2.87 -5.80
CA ASP A 80 -6.35 -4.08 -6.15
C ASP A 80 -5.58 -4.86 -7.23
N TYR A 81 -4.90 -5.93 -6.84
CA TYR A 81 -4.02 -6.71 -7.73
C TYR A 81 -4.67 -8.00 -8.23
N ASP A 82 -5.76 -8.47 -7.63
CA ASP A 82 -6.53 -9.61 -8.12
C ASP A 82 -7.87 -9.25 -8.80
N GLY A 83 -8.28 -7.98 -8.73
CA GLY A 83 -9.45 -7.43 -9.41
C GLY A 83 -10.77 -7.67 -8.68
N ASP A 84 -10.74 -7.97 -7.37
CA ASP A 84 -11.94 -8.24 -6.58
C ASP A 84 -12.64 -6.97 -6.04
N GLY A 85 -12.03 -5.80 -6.27
CA GLY A 85 -12.52 -4.51 -5.80
C GLY A 85 -11.98 -4.08 -4.44
N ARG A 86 -11.08 -4.85 -3.82
CA ARG A 86 -10.41 -4.53 -2.56
C ARG A 86 -8.94 -4.21 -2.79
N SER A 87 -8.38 -3.41 -1.90
CA SER A 87 -6.94 -3.18 -1.81
C SER A 87 -6.26 -4.35 -1.11
N ASP A 88 -5.21 -4.87 -1.71
CA ASP A 88 -4.42 -5.99 -1.19
C ASP A 88 -3.27 -5.54 -0.29
N PHE A 89 -2.75 -6.49 0.49
CA PHE A 89 -1.55 -6.30 1.30
C PHE A 89 -0.30 -6.44 0.43
N ALA A 90 0.14 -5.33 -0.15
CA ALA A 90 1.24 -5.29 -1.10
C ALA A 90 2.45 -4.51 -0.56
N VAL A 91 3.63 -5.12 -0.62
CA VAL A 91 4.92 -4.54 -0.23
C VAL A 91 5.91 -4.67 -1.37
N PHE A 92 6.62 -3.58 -1.64
CA PHE A 92 7.76 -3.54 -2.55
C PHE A 92 9.07 -3.44 -1.76
N GLU A 93 10.03 -4.30 -2.09
CA GLU A 93 11.39 -4.29 -1.53
C GLU A 93 12.36 -3.79 -2.60
N SER A 94 12.95 -2.61 -2.37
CA SER A 94 13.69 -1.90 -3.41
C SER A 94 15.05 -2.52 -3.72
N ASN A 95 15.74 -3.19 -2.78
CA ASN A 95 17.09 -3.71 -3.06
C ASN A 95 17.09 -4.85 -4.07
N THR A 96 16.05 -5.66 -4.08
CA THR A 96 15.89 -6.80 -5.00
C THR A 96 14.80 -6.59 -6.04
N ALA A 97 14.09 -5.46 -5.98
CA ALA A 97 12.88 -5.18 -6.77
C ALA A 97 11.83 -6.28 -6.62
N SER A 98 11.68 -6.81 -5.40
CA SER A 98 10.76 -7.90 -5.12
C SER A 98 9.40 -7.38 -4.67
N TRP A 99 8.34 -7.98 -5.23
CA TRP A 99 6.96 -7.76 -4.82
C TRP A 99 6.47 -8.89 -3.91
N PHE A 100 5.74 -8.51 -2.87
CA PHE A 100 5.05 -9.40 -1.95
C PHE A 100 3.60 -8.94 -1.88
N ILE A 101 2.65 -9.75 -2.35
CA ILE A 101 1.24 -9.38 -2.47
C ILE A 101 0.38 -10.53 -1.97
N LEU A 102 -0.49 -10.23 -1.01
CA LEU A 102 -1.48 -11.14 -0.44
C LEU A 102 -2.85 -10.49 -0.61
N SER A 103 -3.82 -11.27 -1.09
CA SER A 103 -5.19 -10.82 -1.27
C SER A 103 -5.75 -10.24 0.03
N ALA A 104 -6.64 -9.26 -0.07
CA ALA A 104 -7.27 -8.62 1.09
C ALA A 104 -7.96 -9.63 2.04
N ASP A 105 -8.56 -10.69 1.49
CA ASP A 105 -9.20 -11.78 2.24
C ASP A 105 -8.22 -12.84 2.76
N GLN A 106 -6.92 -12.69 2.46
CA GLN A 106 -5.83 -13.59 2.83
C GLN A 106 -5.96 -15.02 2.26
N ALA A 107 -6.83 -15.22 1.26
CA ALA A 107 -7.04 -16.53 0.63
C ALA A 107 -5.97 -16.85 -0.43
N ALA A 108 -5.30 -15.85 -0.99
CA ALA A 108 -4.36 -16.02 -2.10
C ALA A 108 -3.08 -15.21 -1.93
N VAL A 109 -1.94 -15.89 -2.09
CA VAL A 109 -0.65 -15.23 -2.32
C VAL A 109 -0.56 -14.89 -3.81
N ILE A 110 -0.75 -13.62 -4.14
CA ILE A 110 -0.72 -13.11 -5.51
C ILE A 110 0.74 -13.01 -6.01
N ALA A 111 1.66 -12.58 -5.13
CA ALA A 111 3.08 -12.55 -5.42
C ALA A 111 3.91 -12.88 -4.18
N TRP A 112 4.91 -13.75 -4.35
CA TRP A 112 5.90 -14.05 -3.31
C TRP A 112 7.28 -13.80 -3.87
N GLN A 113 7.96 -12.78 -3.34
CA GLN A 113 9.32 -12.40 -3.75
C GLN A 113 9.46 -12.36 -5.28
N LEU A 114 8.47 -11.77 -5.96
CA LEU A 114 8.45 -11.71 -7.42
C LEU A 114 9.38 -10.58 -7.87
N PRO A 115 10.53 -10.87 -8.50
CA PRO A 115 11.43 -9.82 -8.96
C PRO A 115 10.84 -9.17 -10.21
N TRP A 116 10.35 -7.94 -10.08
CA TRP A 116 9.80 -7.19 -11.19
C TRP A 116 9.99 -5.68 -10.99
N GLY A 117 10.63 -5.03 -11.97
CA GLY A 117 11.12 -3.66 -11.86
C GLY A 117 12.66 -3.61 -11.89
N MET A 118 13.23 -2.47 -11.49
CA MET A 118 14.67 -2.28 -11.43
C MET A 118 15.14 -2.28 -9.97
N PRO A 119 16.13 -3.10 -9.58
CA PRO A 119 16.74 -3.01 -8.26
C PRO A 119 17.23 -1.58 -7.97
N GLY A 120 16.90 -1.07 -6.79
CA GLY A 120 17.20 0.28 -6.34
C GLY A 120 16.21 1.35 -6.77
N ALA A 121 15.19 1.02 -7.58
CA ALA A 121 14.13 1.97 -7.93
C ALA A 121 13.26 2.30 -6.70
N TRP A 122 12.89 3.56 -6.57
CA TRP A 122 11.87 3.99 -5.61
C TRP A 122 10.54 4.27 -6.33
N LEU A 123 9.42 4.00 -5.67
CA LEU A 123 8.06 4.12 -6.23
C LEU A 123 7.67 5.55 -6.67
N ASN A 124 8.49 6.56 -6.39
CA ASN A 124 8.27 7.96 -6.76
C ASN A 124 9.15 8.46 -7.92
N GLU A 125 9.92 7.58 -8.56
CA GLU A 125 10.53 7.91 -9.85
C GLU A 125 9.41 7.95 -10.88
N ARG A 126 8.93 9.16 -11.19
CA ARG A 126 8.09 9.44 -12.36
C ARG A 126 8.58 8.54 -13.47
N ALA A 127 7.68 7.75 -14.07
CA ALA A 127 7.89 7.09 -15.33
C ALA A 127 8.71 8.03 -16.23
N ALA A 128 10.03 7.82 -16.28
CA ALA A 128 10.90 8.49 -17.21
C ALA A 128 10.57 7.78 -18.52
N GLN A 129 9.55 8.36 -19.16
CA GLN A 129 9.20 8.33 -20.56
C GLN A 129 9.93 7.24 -21.36
N PRO A 130 9.23 6.32 -22.04
CA PRO A 130 9.88 5.64 -23.16
C PRO A 130 10.38 6.77 -24.07
N THR A 131 11.70 6.86 -24.25
CA THR A 131 12.29 7.86 -25.14
C THR A 131 11.58 7.73 -26.47
N GLN A 132 10.84 8.77 -26.86
CA GLN A 132 10.25 8.82 -28.18
C GLN A 132 11.37 8.65 -29.22
N SER A 133 11.06 7.81 -30.20
CA SER A 133 11.83 7.44 -31.37
C SER A 133 12.80 8.49 -31.91
N SER A 134 14.03 8.07 -32.20
CA SER A 134 14.74 8.60 -33.35
C SER A 134 15.45 7.47 -34.11
N SER A 135 14.79 6.98 -35.15
CA SER A 135 15.45 6.33 -36.28
C SER A 135 14.89 6.98 -37.55
N THR A 136 15.52 8.06 -37.98
CA THR A 136 15.43 8.47 -39.38
C THR A 136 16.18 7.45 -40.22
N PRO A 137 15.58 6.89 -41.29
CA PRO A 137 16.33 6.09 -42.24
C PRO A 137 17.18 7.03 -43.11
N SER A 138 18.44 6.66 -43.30
CA SER A 138 19.32 7.31 -44.27
C SER A 138 18.83 7.01 -45.69
N PHE A 139 18.73 8.05 -46.51
CA PHE A 139 18.68 7.93 -47.97
C PHE A 139 20.09 7.68 -48.53
#